data_AF-A0A968XKJ6-F1
#
_entry.id   AF-A0A968XKJ6-F1
#
_cell.length_a   1.000
_cell.length_b   1.000
_cell.length_c   1.000
_cell.angle_alpha   90.00
_cell.angle_beta   90.00
_cell.angle_gamma   90.00
#
_symmetry.space_group_name_H-M   'P 1'
#
loop_
_entity.id
_entity.type
_entity.pdbx_description
1 polymer ?
#
loop_
_entity_poly.entity_id
_entity_poly.type
_entity_poly.pdbx_seq_one_letter_code
_entity_poly.pdbx_strand_id
1 'polypeptide(L)'
;MAGTITALKVQAKAKDRVNVSLDGEFAFGLALIHALWLKIGQQLSDAEIAELQAADTLEKAQQRALNLISYRPRSVKEVKQRLKKGGRRRGADRDHCDPAERGRIAGR
;
A
#
# COMPACT_ATOMS: atom_id res chain seq x y z
N MET A 1 13.75 17.70 6.90
CA MET A 1 12.90 16.97 7.85
C MET A 1 13.64 15.82 8.54
N ALA A 2 14.90 16.05 8.98
CA ALA A 2 15.51 15.15 9.95
C ALA A 2 14.80 15.30 11.31
N GLY A 3 14.58 14.19 12.02
CA GLY A 3 13.85 14.20 13.29
C GLY A 3 13.95 12.88 14.05
N THR A 4 13.51 12.89 15.31
CA THR A 4 13.56 11.69 16.17
C THR A 4 12.20 11.00 16.17
N ILE A 5 12.18 9.68 15.97
CA ILE A 5 10.94 8.90 16.04
C ILE A 5 10.42 8.93 17.47
N THR A 6 9.30 9.61 17.71
CA THR A 6 8.67 9.69 19.04
C THR A 6 7.54 8.69 19.21
N ALA A 7 6.86 8.32 18.12
CA ALA A 7 5.80 7.32 18.18
C ALA A 7 5.66 6.53 16.87
N LEU A 8 5.35 5.25 17.02
CA LEU A 8 4.95 4.35 15.93
C LEU A 8 3.58 3.77 16.31
N LYS A 9 2.53 4.11 15.54
CA LYS A 9 1.17 3.66 15.81
C LYS A 9 0.59 2.93 14.60
N VAL A 10 0.13 1.70 14.80
CA VAL A 10 -0.58 0.93 13.76
C VAL A 10 -1.90 1.63 13.43
N GLN A 11 -2.26 1.71 12.14
CA GLN A 11 -3.51 2.32 11.72
C GLN A 11 -4.71 1.43 12.06
N ALA A 12 -5.76 2.01 12.66
CA ALA A 12 -6.95 1.26 13.06
C ALA A 12 -7.68 0.55 11.90
N LYS A 13 -7.66 1.16 10.70
CA LYS A 13 -8.33 0.62 9.49
C LYS A 13 -7.42 -0.26 8.62
N ALA A 14 -6.10 -0.18 8.80
CA ALA A 14 -5.11 -0.84 7.95
C ALA A 14 -3.99 -1.38 8.85
N LYS A 15 -4.15 -2.64 9.29
CA LYS A 15 -3.22 -3.29 10.24
C LYS A 15 -1.81 -3.47 9.67
N ASP A 16 -1.69 -3.42 8.35
CA ASP A 16 -0.46 -3.47 7.57
C ASP A 16 0.22 -2.11 7.42
N ARG A 17 -0.28 -1.04 8.08
CA ARG A 17 0.29 0.31 7.99
C ARG A 17 0.51 0.94 9.35
N VAL A 18 1.57 1.73 9.45
CA VAL A 18 2.03 2.39 10.67
C VAL A 18 2.19 3.88 10.40
N ASN A 19 1.66 4.70 11.29
CA ASN A 19 1.90 6.14 11.35
C ASN A 19 3.19 6.38 12.13
N VAL A 20 4.11 7.12 11.51
CA VAL A 20 5.38 7.53 12.11
C VAL A 20 5.25 8.99 12.55
N SER A 21 5.53 9.23 13.82
CA SER A 21 5.63 10.58 14.38
C SER A 21 7.08 10.94 14.64
N LEU A 22 7.49 12.12 14.17
CA LEU A 22 8.80 12.71 14.41
C LEU A 22 8.64 13.89 15.37
N ASP A 23 9.45 13.93 16.42
CA ASP A 23 9.52 15.02 17.42
C ASP A 23 8.16 15.40 18.05
N GLY A 24 7.20 14.48 18.01
CA GLY A 24 5.86 14.64 18.61
C GLY A 24 4.77 14.97 17.60
N GLU A 25 5.15 15.28 16.36
CA GLU A 25 4.22 15.56 15.27
C GLU A 25 4.11 14.37 14.30
N PHE A 26 2.95 14.24 13.66
CA PHE A 26 2.77 13.22 12.63
C PHE A 26 3.55 13.61 11.37
N ALA A 27 4.47 12.74 10.93
CA ALA A 27 5.28 13.00 9.76
C ALA A 27 4.72 12.30 8.52
N PHE A 28 4.63 10.97 8.54
CA PHE A 28 4.17 10.18 7.40
C PHE A 28 3.72 8.77 7.82
N GLY A 29 3.09 8.04 6.88
CA GLY A 29 2.65 6.66 7.11
C GLY A 29 3.41 5.68 6.22
N LEU A 30 3.95 4.63 6.83
CA LEU A 30 4.70 3.54 6.17
C LEU A 30 3.93 2.22 6.21
N ALA A 31 4.24 1.31 5.30
CA ALA A 31 3.88 -0.10 5.45
C ALA A 31 4.57 -0.70 6.69
N LEU A 32 3.89 -1.63 7.35
CA LEU A 32 4.35 -2.29 8.57
C LEU A 32 5.70 -2.97 8.37
N ILE A 33 5.90 -3.61 7.21
CA ILE A 33 7.17 -4.25 6.83
C ILE A 33 8.35 -3.27 6.91
N HIS A 34 8.12 -2.01 6.52
CA HIS A 34 9.12 -0.94 6.57
C HIS A 34 9.20 -0.26 7.94
N ALA A 35 8.27 -0.53 8.86
CA ALA A 35 8.31 0.01 10.22
C ALA A 35 8.95 -0.97 11.21
N LEU A 36 9.06 -2.27 10.87
CA LEU A 36 9.61 -3.30 11.76
C LEU A 36 11.07 -3.07 12.18
N TRP A 37 11.86 -2.45 11.31
CA TRP A 37 13.25 -2.08 11.57
C TRP A 37 13.41 -0.69 12.20
N LEU A 38 12.34 0.08 12.37
CA LEU A 38 12.36 1.40 13.01
C LEU A 38 12.11 1.27 14.52
N LYS A 39 12.82 2.07 15.31
CA LYS A 39 12.64 2.12 16.78
C LYS A 39 12.30 3.53 17.25
N ILE A 40 11.49 3.60 18.31
CA ILE A 40 11.23 4.85 19.02
C ILE A 40 12.57 5.32 19.64
N GLY A 41 12.90 6.60 19.45
CA GLY A 41 14.18 7.21 19.83
C GLY A 41 15.25 7.18 18.73
N GLN A 42 14.99 6.55 17.59
CA GLN A 42 15.91 6.60 16.44
C GLN A 42 15.82 7.97 15.75
N GLN A 43 16.98 8.54 15.42
CA GLN A 43 17.06 9.70 14.54
C GLN A 43 17.09 9.25 13.09
N LEU A 44 16.27 9.90 12.28
CA LEU A 44 16.24 9.71 10.84
C LEU A 44 16.74 10.96 10.15
N SER A 45 17.65 10.76 9.20
CA SER A 45 18.08 11.78 8.25
C SER A 45 17.07 11.95 7.12
N ASP A 46 17.16 13.07 6.41
CA ASP A 46 16.30 13.34 5.26
C ASP A 46 16.46 12.32 4.13
N ALA A 47 17.66 11.79 3.95
CA ALA A 47 17.94 10.74 2.96
C ALA A 47 17.20 9.44 3.32
N GLU A 48 17.28 9.00 4.58
CA GLU A 48 16.60 7.78 5.05
C GLU A 48 15.08 7.93 4.96
N ILE A 49 14.54 9.10 5.26
CA ILE A 49 13.10 9.37 5.13
C ILE A 49 12.69 9.29 3.66
N ALA A 50 13.47 9.85 2.74
CA ALA A 50 13.18 9.78 1.31
C ALA A 50 13.22 8.33 0.79
N GLU A 51 14.18 7.53 1.24
CA GLU A 51 14.28 6.10 0.92
C GLU A 51 13.06 5.32 1.44
N LEU A 52 12.67 5.55 2.70
CA LEU A 52 11.49 4.91 3.29
C LEU A 52 10.19 5.30 2.56
N GLN A 53 10.05 6.57 2.16
CA GLN A 53 8.91 7.03 1.37
C GLN A 53 8.89 6.44 -0.04
N ALA A 54 10.06 6.28 -0.67
CA ALA A 54 10.19 5.62 -1.97
C ALA A 54 9.80 4.15 -1.87
N ALA A 55 10.26 3.45 -0.84
CA ALA A 55 9.91 2.06 -0.56
C ALA A 55 8.40 1.90 -0.32
N ASP A 56 7.78 2.75 0.51
CA ASP A 56 6.33 2.73 0.73
C ASP A 56 5.53 3.04 -0.55
N THR A 57 6.04 3.91 -1.42
CA THR A 57 5.43 4.18 -2.72
C THR A 57 5.46 2.95 -3.64
N LEU A 58 6.58 2.22 -3.63
CA LEU A 58 6.71 0.96 -4.37
C LEU A 58 5.75 -0.10 -3.81
N GLU A 59 5.70 -0.26 -2.49
CA GLU A 59 4.80 -1.21 -1.82
C GLU A 59 3.33 -0.92 -2.16
N LYS A 60 2.91 0.35 -2.09
CA LYS A 60 1.56 0.77 -2.53
C LYS A 60 1.28 0.41 -3.99
N ALA A 61 2.26 0.53 -4.88
CA ALA A 61 2.10 0.17 -6.27
C ALA A 61 1.97 -1.35 -6.46
N GLN A 62 2.76 -2.14 -5.73
CA GLN A 62 2.69 -3.60 -5.73
C GLN A 62 1.35 -4.09 -5.19
N GLN A 63 0.91 -3.56 -4.05
CA GLN A 63 -0.38 -3.93 -3.44
C GLN A 63 -1.56 -3.58 -4.36
N ARG A 64 -1.46 -2.48 -5.11
CA ARG A 64 -2.44 -2.16 -6.18
C ARG A 64 -2.41 -3.18 -7.31
N ALA A 65 -1.23 -3.58 -7.77
CA ALA A 65 -1.10 -4.58 -8.82
C ALA A 65 -1.69 -5.93 -8.38
N LEU A 66 -1.39 -6.37 -7.16
CA LEU A 66 -1.95 -7.59 -6.56
C LEU A 66 -3.47 -7.52 -6.49
N ASN A 67 -4.03 -6.40 -6.01
CA ASN A 67 -5.48 -6.21 -5.97
C ASN A 67 -6.13 -6.27 -7.37
N LEU A 68 -5.46 -5.76 -8.41
CA LEU A 68 -5.98 -5.81 -9.79
C LEU A 68 -6.01 -7.24 -10.34
N ILE A 69 -4.99 -8.05 -10.02
CA ILE A 69 -4.86 -9.44 -10.50
C ILE A 69 -5.73 -10.39 -9.66
N SER A 70 -5.89 -10.12 -8.36
CA SER A 70 -6.66 -10.96 -7.44
C SER A 70 -8.14 -11.07 -7.81
N TYR A 71 -8.70 -10.08 -8.50
CA TYR A 71 -10.12 -10.10 -8.87
C TYR A 71 -10.41 -10.97 -10.09
N ARG A 72 -9.54 -10.92 -11.11
CA ARG A 72 -9.63 -11.72 -12.34
C ARG A 72 -8.26 -11.76 -13.03
N PRO A 73 -7.99 -12.73 -13.92
CA PRO A 73 -6.83 -12.67 -14.79
C PRO A 73 -6.84 -11.37 -15.63
N ARG A 74 -5.74 -10.63 -15.57
CA ARG A 74 -5.49 -9.39 -16.31
C ARG A 74 -4.20 -9.53 -17.12
N SER A 75 -4.13 -8.88 -18.27
CA SER A 75 -2.88 -8.87 -19.04
C SER A 75 -1.85 -7.92 -18.43
N VAL A 76 -0.56 -8.17 -18.69
CA VAL A 76 0.53 -7.29 -18.23
C VAL A 76 0.35 -5.85 -18.72
N LYS A 77 -0.20 -5.66 -19.92
CA LYS A 77 -0.46 -4.33 -20.50
C LYS A 77 -1.54 -3.58 -19.72
N GLU A 78 -2.64 -4.26 -19.36
CA GLU A 78 -3.72 -3.67 -18.55
C GLU A 78 -3.22 -3.23 -17.18
N VAL A 79 -2.44 -4.09 -16.49
CA VAL A 79 -1.87 -3.76 -15.17
C VAL A 79 -0.93 -2.56 -15.27
N LYS A 80 0.00 -2.55 -16.24
CA LYS A 80 0.91 -1.40 -16.46
C LYS A 80 0.15 -0.11 -16.74
N GLN A 81 -0.90 -0.16 -17.55
CA GLN A 81 -1.70 1.02 -17.88
C GLN A 81 -2.46 1.54 -16.67
N ARG A 82 -3.06 0.66 -15.87
CA ARG A 82 -3.77 1.02 -14.63
C ARG A 82 -2.81 1.58 -13.57
N LEU A 83 -1.60 1.05 -13.44
CA LEU A 83 -0.57 1.58 -12.54
C LEU A 83 -0.09 2.98 -12.98
N LYS A 84 0.11 3.21 -14.28
CA LYS A 84 0.51 4.51 -14.83
C LYS A 84 -0.56 5.59 -14.70
N LYS A 85 -1.85 5.24 -14.74
CA LYS A 85 -2.96 6.21 -14.81
C LYS A 85 -3.21 6.98 -13.51
N GLY A 86 -2.45 6.74 -12.44
CA GLY A 86 -2.44 7.57 -11.23
C GLY A 86 -3.73 7.45 -10.41
N GLY A 87 -3.63 6.86 -9.22
CA GLY A 87 -4.75 6.58 -8.32
C GLY A 87 -5.84 7.66 -8.24
N ARG A 88 -7.01 7.34 -8.77
CA ARG A 88 -8.27 7.65 -8.10
C ARG A 88 -8.99 6.33 -7.90
N ARG A 89 -9.36 6.04 -6.65
CA ARG A 89 -10.62 5.32 -6.40
C ARG A 89 -11.69 6.17 -7.08
N ARG A 90 -11.99 5.90 -8.34
CA ARG A 90 -13.39 5.98 -8.74
C ARG A 90 -13.94 4.63 -8.31
N GLY A 91 -14.78 4.65 -7.28
CA GLY A 91 -15.76 3.59 -7.16
C GLY A 91 -16.41 3.43 -8.54
N ALA A 92 -16.64 2.19 -8.95
CA ALA A 92 -17.06 1.78 -10.28
C ALA A 92 -15.95 1.63 -11.33
N ASP A 93 -15.15 0.57 -11.23
CA ASP A 93 -15.13 -0.32 -12.40
C ASP A 93 -16.31 -1.27 -12.21
N ARG A 94 -17.47 -0.88 -12.72
CA ARG A 94 -18.49 -1.84 -13.18
C ARG A 94 -18.04 -2.42 -14.53
N ASP A 95 -16.76 -2.78 -14.65
CA ASP A 95 -16.26 -3.46 -15.84
C ASP A 95 -16.65 -4.93 -15.67
N HIS A 96 -17.86 -5.20 -16.16
CA HIS A 96 -18.47 -6.51 -16.37
C HIS A 96 -17.42 -7.60 -16.66
N CYS A 97 -17.44 -8.66 -15.85
CA CYS A 97 -16.98 -9.98 -16.23
C CYS A 97 -17.77 -11.02 -15.42
N ASP A 98 -18.23 -12.04 -16.12
CA ASP A 98 -19.51 -12.74 -15.99
C ASP A 98 -19.76 -13.50 -14.66
N PRO A 99 -20.96 -13.41 -14.05
CA PRO A 99 -21.39 -14.35 -13.00
C PRO A 99 -21.45 -15.83 -13.43
N ALA A 100 -21.44 -16.14 -14.74
CA ALA A 100 -21.64 -17.48 -15.28
C ALA A 100 -20.54 -18.52 -14.94
N GLU A 101 -19.39 -18.13 -14.39
CA GLU A 101 -18.34 -19.09 -14.00
C GLU A 101 -18.40 -19.51 -12.52
N ARG A 102 -19.29 -18.92 -11.70
CA ARG A 102 -19.45 -19.31 -10.28
C ARG A 102 -20.21 -20.64 -10.06
N GLY A 103 -20.73 -21.26 -11.12
CA GLY A 103 -21.61 -22.43 -11.06
C GLY A 103 -21.00 -23.78 -11.44
N ARG A 104 -19.66 -23.93 -11.52
CA ARG A 104 -19.04 -25.19 -12.00
C ARG A 104 -18.12 -25.92 -11.00
N ILE A 105 -18.30 -25.69 -9.69
CA ILE A 105 -17.60 -26.43 -8.61
C ILE A 105 -18.49 -26.77 -7.41
N ALA A 106 -19.80 -26.91 -7.63
CA ALA A 106 -20.71 -27.54 -6.68
C ALA A 106 -21.72 -28.37 -7.48
N GLY A 107 -21.26 -29.54 -7.90
CA GLY A 107 -22.01 -30.44 -8.76
C GLY A 107 -21.36 -31.81 -8.82
N ARG A 108 -21.21 -32.46 -7.66
CA ARG A 108 -21.46 -33.90 -7.50
C ARG A 108 -21.68 -34.23 -6.04
#